data_AF-A0A2E4LGX8-F1
#
_entry.id   AF-A0A2E4LGX8-F1
#
_cell.length_a   1.000
_cell.length_b   1.000
_cell.length_c   1.000
_cell.angle_alpha   90.00
_cell.angle_beta   90.00
_cell.angle_gamma   90.00
#
_symmetry.space_group_name_H-M   'P 1'
#
loop_
_entity.id
_entity.type
_entity.pdbx_description
1 polymer ?
#
loop_
_entity_poly.entity_id
_entity_poly.type
_entity_poly.pdbx_seq_one_letter_code
_entity_poly.pdbx_strand_id
1 'polypeptide(L)'
;MKAFGYIWGVGGVLLLLLFAIYRLAPMAFALQDTTMGLVHWASLLISITYMAYAEGFKGFHLGFAPRVVKRALYLRDNPKFSYILLAPVYCMGYIHATKRRQILSLGLTGLIVIFVILVRLLPQPWRGILDAGVVTGLTIGCFSIIYFLISARGKLESISIPTDVPGENLEY
;
A
#
# COMPACT_ATOMS: atom_id res chain seq x y z
N MET A 1 -21.69 13.29 4.17
CA MET A 1 -21.52 11.84 3.89
C MET A 1 -20.58 11.56 2.71
N LYS A 2 -20.78 12.17 1.52
CA LYS A 2 -19.96 11.93 0.32
C LYS A 2 -18.45 12.20 0.52
N ALA A 3 -18.08 13.38 1.01
CA ALA A 3 -16.68 13.73 1.28
C ALA A 3 -16.07 12.88 2.40
N PHE A 4 -16.88 12.47 3.38
CA PHE A 4 -16.42 11.66 4.50
C PHE A 4 -15.95 10.28 4.06
N GLY A 5 -16.70 9.57 3.20
CA GLY A 5 -16.28 8.26 2.69
C GLY A 5 -14.97 8.31 1.90
N TYR A 6 -14.75 9.39 1.13
CA TYR A 6 -13.50 9.63 0.42
C TYR A 6 -12.32 9.90 1.36
N ILE A 7 -12.48 10.85 2.29
CA ILE A 7 -11.42 11.23 3.24
C ILE A 7 -11.10 10.06 4.16
N TRP A 8 -12.11 9.37 4.69
CA TRP A 8 -11.93 8.22 5.56
C TRP A 8 -11.34 7.04 4.80
N GLY A 9 -11.78 6.77 3.57
CA GLY A 9 -11.26 5.67 2.75
C GLY A 9 -9.76 5.82 2.48
N VAL A 10 -9.34 6.98 1.99
CA VAL A 10 -7.93 7.21 1.68
C VAL A 10 -7.11 7.46 2.95
N GLY A 11 -7.63 8.25 3.89
CA GLY A 11 -7.00 8.52 5.16
C GLY A 11 -6.77 7.26 5.98
N GLY A 12 -7.74 6.35 6.05
CA GLY A 12 -7.58 5.07 6.74
C GLY A 12 -6.54 4.16 6.09
N VAL A 13 -6.44 4.14 4.75
CA VAL A 13 -5.36 3.41 4.07
C VAL A 13 -3.99 4.02 4.40
N LEU A 14 -3.86 5.35 4.35
CA LEU A 14 -2.63 6.03 4.74
C LEU A 14 -2.26 5.76 6.20
N LEU A 15 -3.21 5.81 7.13
CA LEU A 15 -2.99 5.49 8.53
C LEU A 15 -2.48 4.05 8.73
N LEU A 16 -3.03 3.08 7.99
CA LEU A 16 -2.55 1.69 8.04
C LEU A 16 -1.10 1.57 7.55
N LEU A 17 -0.74 2.23 6.45
CA LEU A 17 0.63 2.22 5.92
C LEU A 17 1.59 2.94 6.87
N LEU A 18 1.22 4.11 7.39
CA LEU A 18 2.01 4.86 8.36
C LEU A 18 2.20 4.09 9.66
N PHE A 19 1.17 3.39 10.13
CA PHE A 19 1.28 2.51 11.29
C PHE A 19 2.26 1.36 11.06
N ALA A 20 2.24 0.75 9.87
CA ALA A 20 3.22 -0.27 9.50
C ALA A 20 4.65 0.31 9.49
N ILE A 21 4.86 1.49 8.89
CA ILE A 21 6.15 2.20 8.91
C ILE A 21 6.61 2.45 10.35
N TYR A 22 5.75 3.02 11.19
CA TYR A 22 6.05 3.32 12.59
C TYR A 22 6.50 2.07 13.36
N ARG A 23 5.93 0.92 13.05
CA ARG A 23 6.25 -0.35 13.70
C ARG A 23 7.55 -0.99 13.21
N LEU A 24 7.88 -0.85 11.93
CA LEU A 24 9.07 -1.48 11.32
C LEU A 24 10.32 -0.59 11.42
N ALA A 25 10.16 0.74 11.34
CA ALA A 25 11.26 1.69 11.34
C ALA A 25 12.24 1.58 12.53
N PRO A 26 11.81 1.31 13.78
CA PRO A 26 12.74 1.13 14.89
C PRO A 26 13.75 0.00 14.66
N MET A 27 13.35 -1.07 13.97
CA MET A 27 14.24 -2.19 13.68
C MET A 27 15.30 -1.84 12.63
N ALA A 28 14.94 -0.99 11.67
CA ALA A 28 15.86 -0.43 10.69
C ALA A 28 16.84 0.55 11.34
N PHE A 29 16.37 1.41 12.26
CA PHE A 29 17.23 2.34 12.98
C PHE A 29 18.18 1.64 13.97
N ALA A 30 17.78 0.50 14.55
CA ALA A 30 18.66 -0.30 15.40
C ALA A 30 19.92 -0.83 14.67
N LEU A 31 19.98 -0.77 13.33
CA LEU A 31 21.19 -1.08 12.58
C LEU A 31 22.35 -0.12 12.88
N GLN A 32 22.05 1.13 13.27
CA GLN A 32 23.05 2.15 13.61
C GLN A 32 23.99 1.68 14.72
N ASP A 33 23.43 0.94 15.68
CA ASP A 33 24.14 0.45 16.86
C ASP A 33 24.82 -0.91 16.61
N THR A 34 24.71 -1.46 15.40
CA THR A 34 25.23 -2.78 15.04
C THR A 34 26.49 -2.66 14.18
N THR A 35 27.53 -3.44 14.50
CA THR A 35 28.75 -3.53 13.68
C THR A 35 28.46 -4.25 12.36
N MET A 36 28.27 -3.50 11.29
CA MET A 36 27.96 -4.04 9.95
C MET A 36 29.22 -4.20 9.09
N GLY A 37 29.56 -5.45 8.78
CA GLY A 37 30.53 -5.78 7.73
C GLY A 37 30.04 -5.44 6.31
N LEU A 38 30.94 -5.54 5.33
CA LEU A 38 30.69 -5.14 3.93
C LEU A 38 29.49 -5.85 3.29
N VAL A 39 29.31 -7.14 3.59
CA VAL A 39 28.16 -7.92 3.09
C VAL A 39 26.84 -7.35 3.59
N HIS A 40 26.74 -6.95 4.86
CA HIS A 40 25.53 -6.36 5.42
C HIS A 40 25.18 -5.03 4.75
N TRP A 41 26.19 -4.18 4.48
CA TRP A 41 26.02 -2.94 3.74
C TRP A 41 25.56 -3.17 2.29
N ALA A 42 26.17 -4.14 1.60
CA ALA A 42 25.76 -4.50 0.24
C ALA A 42 24.32 -5.04 0.22
N SER A 43 23.96 -5.92 1.16
CA SER A 43 22.59 -6.42 1.32
C SER A 43 21.60 -5.33 1.66
N LEU A 44 21.97 -4.35 2.49
CA LEU A 44 21.15 -3.17 2.80
C LEU A 44 20.85 -2.36 1.55
N LEU A 45 21.88 -2.02 0.77
CA LEU A 45 21.72 -1.28 -0.48
C LEU A 45 20.80 -2.03 -1.45
N ILE A 46 21.05 -3.33 -1.65
CA ILE A 46 20.22 -4.17 -2.52
C ILE A 46 18.77 -4.20 -2.02
N SER A 47 18.55 -4.39 -0.72
CA SER A 47 17.21 -4.46 -0.14
C SER A 47 16.44 -3.15 -0.34
N ILE A 48 17.07 -2.00 -0.06
CA ILE A 48 16.46 -0.68 -0.23
C ILE A 48 16.12 -0.44 -1.71
N THR A 49 17.07 -0.64 -2.63
CA THR A 49 16.84 -0.40 -4.06
C THR A 49 15.78 -1.35 -4.62
N TYR A 50 15.84 -2.63 -4.27
CA TYR A 50 14.87 -3.63 -4.73
C TYR A 50 13.46 -3.30 -4.22
N MET A 51 13.29 -3.02 -2.93
CA MET A 51 11.98 -2.72 -2.34
C MET A 51 11.43 -1.37 -2.82
N ALA A 52 12.30 -0.39 -3.04
CA ALA A 52 11.90 0.88 -3.65
C ALA A 52 11.27 0.67 -5.04
N TYR A 53 11.87 -0.19 -5.87
CA TYR A 53 11.36 -0.49 -7.20
C TYR A 53 10.17 -1.46 -7.19
N ALA A 54 10.33 -2.64 -6.61
CA ALA A 54 9.37 -3.73 -6.68
C ALA A 54 8.09 -3.42 -5.88
N GLU A 55 8.24 -3.02 -4.62
CA GLU A 55 7.09 -2.68 -3.78
C GLU A 55 6.68 -1.22 -3.97
N GLY A 56 7.61 -0.27 -3.85
CA GLY A 56 7.31 1.16 -3.93
C GLY A 56 6.74 1.57 -5.29
N PHE A 57 7.52 1.44 -6.37
CA PHE A 57 7.10 1.89 -7.69
C PHE A 57 6.12 0.93 -8.37
N LYS A 58 6.52 -0.33 -8.59
CA LYS A 58 5.69 -1.28 -9.34
C LYS A 58 4.45 -1.71 -8.56
N GLY A 59 4.59 -1.98 -7.26
CA GLY A 59 3.49 -2.39 -6.39
C GLY A 59 2.56 -1.24 -6.04
N PHE A 60 3.09 -0.21 -5.35
CA PHE A 60 2.28 0.89 -4.84
C PHE A 60 1.96 1.93 -5.89
N HIS A 61 2.95 2.49 -6.57
CA HIS A 61 2.74 3.62 -7.49
C HIS A 61 1.90 3.24 -8.71
N LEU A 62 2.29 2.20 -9.45
CA LEU A 62 1.58 1.79 -10.67
C LEU A 62 0.30 1.00 -10.37
N GLY A 63 0.27 0.28 -9.24
CA GLY A 63 -0.81 -0.64 -8.91
C GLY A 63 -1.77 -0.11 -7.85
N PHE A 64 -1.32 -0.08 -6.60
CA PHE A 64 -2.20 0.10 -5.43
C PHE A 64 -2.78 1.52 -5.30
N ALA A 65 -1.92 2.54 -5.34
CA ALA A 65 -2.28 3.95 -5.11
C ALA A 65 -3.38 4.47 -6.07
N PRO A 66 -3.24 4.35 -7.41
CA PRO A 66 -4.26 4.82 -8.34
C PRO A 66 -5.61 4.12 -8.13
N ARG A 67 -5.60 2.81 -7.78
CA ARG A 67 -6.83 2.06 -7.47
C ARG A 67 -7.51 2.52 -6.18
N VAL A 68 -6.73 2.77 -5.12
CA VAL A 68 -7.27 3.30 -3.85
C VAL A 68 -7.97 4.63 -4.10
N VAL A 69 -7.34 5.54 -4.85
CA VAL A 69 -7.93 6.84 -5.20
C VAL A 69 -9.18 6.68 -6.06
N LYS A 70 -9.15 5.84 -7.10
CA LYS A 70 -10.31 5.61 -7.98
C LYS A 70 -11.50 5.02 -7.22
N ARG A 71 -11.26 4.04 -6.35
CA ARG A 71 -12.33 3.42 -5.53
C ARG A 71 -12.87 4.38 -4.47
N ALA A 72 -12.03 5.24 -3.90
CA ALA A 72 -12.48 6.29 -2.99
C ALA A 72 -13.36 7.33 -3.71
N LEU A 73 -13.01 7.71 -4.94
CA LEU A 73 -13.82 8.60 -5.79
C LEU A 73 -15.17 7.94 -6.12
N TYR A 74 -15.17 6.66 -6.51
CA TYR A 74 -16.40 5.93 -6.75
C TYR A 74 -17.32 5.90 -5.51
N LEU A 75 -16.76 5.68 -4.32
CA LEU A 75 -17.51 5.67 -3.06
C LEU A 75 -18.10 7.05 -2.72
N ARG A 76 -17.42 8.14 -3.10
CA ARG A 76 -17.93 9.52 -2.96
C ARG A 76 -19.17 9.72 -3.82
N ASP A 77 -19.15 9.20 -5.04
CA ASP A 77 -20.19 9.42 -6.04
C ASP A 77 -21.38 8.45 -5.83
N ASN A 78 -21.12 7.27 -5.26
CA ASN A 78 -22.09 6.23 -4.90
C ASN A 78 -22.09 5.90 -3.39
N PRO A 79 -22.49 6.84 -2.51
CA PRO A 79 -22.39 6.66 -1.07
C PRO A 79 -23.38 5.61 -0.55
N LYS A 80 -22.85 4.50 0.00
CA LYS A 80 -23.62 3.54 0.80
C LYS A 80 -23.08 3.50 2.22
N PHE A 81 -23.95 3.57 3.23
CA PHE A 81 -23.56 3.70 4.63
C PHE A 81 -22.62 2.57 5.10
N SER A 82 -22.92 1.32 4.74
CA SER A 82 -22.07 0.15 5.06
C SER A 82 -20.67 0.25 4.47
N TYR A 83 -20.54 0.80 3.26
CA TYR A 83 -19.25 0.96 2.58
C TYR A 83 -18.47 2.16 3.08
N ILE A 84 -19.15 3.20 3.58
CA ILE A 84 -18.51 4.34 4.21
C ILE A 84 -17.86 3.94 5.53
N LEU A 85 -18.52 3.11 6.36
CA LEU A 85 -17.92 2.64 7.62
C LEU A 85 -16.62 1.87 7.35
N LEU A 86 -16.65 0.99 6.35
CA LEU A 86 -15.52 0.16 5.92
C LEU A 86 -14.76 0.78 4.74
N ALA A 87 -14.77 2.10 4.60
CA ALA A 87 -14.20 2.76 3.42
C ALA A 87 -12.74 2.39 3.13
N PRO A 88 -11.83 2.26 4.13
CA PRO A 88 -10.44 1.85 3.86
C PRO A 88 -10.37 0.45 3.24
N VAL A 89 -11.11 -0.49 3.82
CA VAL A 89 -11.20 -1.89 3.36
C VAL A 89 -11.86 -1.99 1.99
N TYR A 90 -12.84 -1.13 1.71
CA TYR A 90 -13.45 -0.97 0.40
C TYR A 90 -12.43 -0.44 -0.62
N CYS A 91 -11.65 0.59 -0.29
CA CYS A 91 -10.66 1.20 -1.19
C CYS A 91 -9.50 0.25 -1.52
N MET A 92 -9.13 -0.64 -0.59
CA MET A 92 -8.13 -1.70 -0.84
C MET A 92 -8.66 -2.85 -1.73
N GLY A 93 -9.98 -2.93 -1.93
CA GLY A 93 -10.60 -3.93 -2.80
C GLY A 93 -10.94 -5.27 -2.13
N TYR A 94 -11.09 -5.29 -0.80
CA TYR A 94 -11.57 -6.50 -0.10
C TYR A 94 -13.08 -6.66 -0.19
N ILE A 95 -13.82 -5.55 -0.19
CA ILE A 95 -15.28 -5.53 -0.18
C ILE A 95 -15.77 -4.92 -1.49
N HIS A 96 -16.85 -5.48 -2.05
CA HIS A 96 -17.49 -5.02 -3.29
C HIS A 96 -16.46 -4.82 -4.43
N ALA A 97 -15.62 -5.84 -4.62
CA ALA A 97 -14.71 -5.93 -5.73
C ALA A 97 -15.03 -7.19 -6.54
N THR A 98 -14.54 -7.27 -7.78
CA THR A 98 -14.65 -8.51 -8.58
C THR A 98 -14.07 -9.71 -7.81
N LYS A 99 -14.63 -10.92 -8.01
CA LYS A 99 -14.17 -12.13 -7.31
C LYS A 99 -12.68 -12.37 -7.48
N ARG A 100 -12.16 -12.16 -8.69
CA ARG A 100 -10.72 -12.21 -9.00
C ARG A 100 -9.93 -11.23 -8.14
N ARG A 101 -10.40 -10.00 -7.99
CA ARG A 101 -9.71 -8.98 -7.20
C ARG A 101 -9.74 -9.29 -5.71
N GLN A 102 -10.87 -9.76 -5.18
CA GLN A 102 -10.97 -10.16 -3.77
C GLN A 102 -9.98 -11.27 -3.44
N ILE A 103 -9.87 -12.30 -4.30
CA ILE A 103 -8.90 -13.39 -4.13
C ILE A 103 -7.46 -12.84 -4.16
N LEU A 104 -7.14 -11.94 -5.10
CA LEU A 104 -5.81 -11.34 -5.17
C LEU A 104 -5.47 -10.50 -3.94
N SER A 105 -6.41 -9.69 -3.43
CA SER A 105 -6.19 -8.89 -2.22
C SER A 105 -6.02 -9.77 -0.98
N LEU A 106 -6.83 -10.82 -0.83
CA LEU A 106 -6.70 -11.79 0.27
C LEU A 106 -5.39 -12.57 0.17
N GLY A 107 -5.02 -13.04 -1.02
CA GLY A 107 -3.76 -13.74 -1.27
C GLY A 107 -2.54 -12.87 -0.97
N LEU A 108 -2.55 -11.60 -1.40
CA LEU A 108 -1.49 -10.65 -1.08
C LEU A 108 -1.38 -10.40 0.43
N THR A 109 -2.51 -10.28 1.13
CA THR A 109 -2.50 -10.13 2.60
C THR A 109 -1.89 -11.33 3.27
N GLY A 110 -2.30 -12.54 2.85
CA GLY A 110 -1.75 -13.80 3.36
C GLY A 110 -0.24 -13.87 3.14
N LEU A 111 0.22 -13.52 1.93
CA LEU A 111 1.64 -13.44 1.60
C LEU A 111 2.40 -12.48 2.53
N ILE A 112 1.88 -11.26 2.72
CA ILE A 112 2.50 -10.25 3.62
C ILE A 112 2.53 -10.75 5.06
N VAL A 113 1.45 -11.35 5.56
CA VAL A 113 1.40 -11.88 6.93
C VAL A 113 2.43 -12.98 7.13
N ILE A 114 2.51 -13.95 6.21
CA ILE A 114 3.50 -15.03 6.25
C ILE A 114 4.91 -14.44 6.18
N PHE A 115 5.16 -13.52 5.25
CA PHE A 115 6.45 -12.85 5.10
C PHE A 115 6.87 -12.12 6.39
N VAL A 116 5.97 -11.35 7.00
CA VAL A 116 6.24 -10.64 8.26
C VAL A 116 6.54 -11.61 9.40
N ILE A 117 5.87 -12.78 9.46
CA ILE A 117 6.18 -13.81 10.46
C ILE A 117 7.60 -14.36 10.22
N LEU A 118 7.95 -14.68 8.98
CA LEU A 118 9.28 -15.19 8.64
C LEU A 118 10.38 -14.17 8.94
N VAL A 119 10.18 -12.90 8.59
CA VAL A 119 11.15 -11.83 8.86
C VAL A 119 11.38 -11.63 10.36
N ARG A 120 10.36 -11.81 11.20
CA ARG A 120 10.52 -11.72 12.66
C ARG A 120 11.41 -12.80 13.27
N LEU A 121 11.59 -13.93 12.59
CA LEU A 121 12.47 -15.01 13.03
C LEU A 121 13.94 -14.73 12.71
N LEU A 122 14.23 -13.70 11.90
CA LEU A 122 15.60 -13.36 11.54
C LEU A 122 16.31 -12.61 12.68
N PRO A 123 17.57 -12.96 12.97
CA PRO A 123 18.39 -12.20 13.90
C PRO A 123 18.79 -10.83 13.31
N GLN A 124 19.19 -9.90 14.17
CA GLN A 124 19.91 -8.70 13.71
C GLN A 124 21.28 -9.11 13.15
N PRO A 125 21.80 -8.45 12.10
CA PRO A 125 21.26 -7.26 11.41
C PRO A 125 20.28 -7.57 10.26
N TRP A 126 20.08 -8.84 9.90
CA TRP A 126 19.30 -9.23 8.71
C TRP A 126 17.85 -8.76 8.74
N ARG A 127 17.22 -8.83 9.92
CA ARG A 127 15.87 -8.31 10.08
C ARG A 127 15.80 -6.81 9.85
N GLY A 128 16.70 -6.02 10.44
CA GLY A 128 16.75 -4.57 10.24
C GLY A 128 16.99 -4.20 8.78
N ILE A 129 17.84 -4.96 8.06
CA ILE A 129 18.11 -4.75 6.64
C ILE A 129 16.83 -4.90 5.80
N LEU A 130 16.08 -5.98 6.00
CA LEU A 130 14.82 -6.20 5.29
C LEU A 130 13.74 -5.18 5.68
N ASP A 131 13.59 -4.91 6.98
CA ASP A 131 12.63 -3.93 7.49
C ASP A 131 12.93 -2.52 6.91
N ALA A 132 14.20 -2.15 6.72
CA ALA A 132 14.60 -0.90 6.05
C ALA A 132 14.14 -0.82 4.58
N GLY A 133 14.26 -1.93 3.85
CA GLY A 133 13.72 -2.05 2.49
C GLY A 133 12.20 -1.87 2.46
N VAL A 134 11.47 -2.61 3.29
CA VAL A 134 10.00 -2.54 3.37
C VAL A 134 9.54 -1.13 3.76
N VAL A 135 10.17 -0.49 4.74
CA VAL A 135 9.86 0.89 5.14
C VAL A 135 10.03 1.87 3.97
N THR A 136 11.09 1.71 3.17
CA THR A 136 11.29 2.49 1.94
C THR A 136 10.13 2.31 0.96
N GLY A 137 9.74 1.07 0.68
CA GLY A 137 8.63 0.74 -0.21
C GLY A 137 7.29 1.33 0.25
N LEU A 138 6.95 1.17 1.53
CA LEU A 138 5.75 1.74 2.14
C LEU A 138 5.73 3.26 2.12
N THR A 139 6.89 3.90 2.32
CA THR A 139 7.04 5.36 2.28
C THR A 139 6.76 5.89 0.88
N ILE A 140 7.34 5.26 -0.15
CA ILE A 140 7.03 5.56 -1.56
C ILE A 140 5.53 5.34 -1.84
N GLY A 141 4.94 4.30 -1.25
CA GLY A 141 3.51 4.04 -1.37
C GLY A 141 2.63 5.15 -0.79
N CYS A 142 2.98 5.68 0.38
CA CYS A 142 2.28 6.83 0.98
C CYS A 142 2.37 8.07 0.07
N PHE A 143 3.57 8.40 -0.41
CA PHE A 143 3.75 9.51 -1.36
C PHE A 143 3.00 9.30 -2.66
N SER A 144 2.95 8.07 -3.16
CA SER A 144 2.22 7.74 -4.38
C SER A 144 0.71 7.96 -4.22
N ILE A 145 0.13 7.59 -3.08
CA ILE A 145 -1.28 7.88 -2.79
C ILE A 145 -1.53 9.39 -2.80
N ILE A 146 -0.67 10.17 -2.14
CA ILE A 146 -0.78 11.64 -2.12
C ILE A 146 -0.65 12.22 -3.53
N TYR A 147 0.30 11.72 -4.32
CA TYR A 147 0.48 12.12 -5.72
C TYR A 147 -0.81 11.92 -6.52
N PHE A 148 -1.39 10.72 -6.51
CA PHE A 148 -2.63 10.44 -7.23
C PHE A 148 -3.84 11.20 -6.67
N LEU A 149 -3.89 11.49 -5.37
CA LEU A 149 -4.92 12.36 -4.78
C LEU A 149 -4.88 13.76 -5.38
N ILE A 150 -3.68 14.34 -5.53
CA ILE A 150 -3.49 15.68 -6.11
C ILE A 150 -3.78 15.63 -7.62
N SER A 151 -3.24 14.65 -8.34
CA SER A 151 -3.46 14.50 -9.79
C SER A 151 -4.95 14.29 -10.14
N ALA A 152 -5.68 13.51 -9.34
CA ALA A 152 -7.11 13.28 -9.55
C ALA A 152 -7.98 14.53 -9.39
N ARG A 153 -7.50 15.57 -8.68
CA ARG A 153 -8.19 16.87 -8.60
C ARG A 153 -8.05 17.69 -9.89
N GLY A 154 -7.00 17.44 -10.68
CA GLY A 154 -6.71 18.20 -11.90
C GLY A 154 -7.12 17.51 -13.21
N LYS A 155 -7.08 16.17 -13.30
CA LYS A 155 -7.46 15.38 -14.48
C LYS A 155 -7.98 13.99 -14.06
N LEU A 156 -9.30 13.82 -14.01
CA LEU A 156 -9.94 12.54 -13.62
C LEU A 156 -9.71 11.44 -14.69
N GLU A 157 -9.51 11.83 -15.95
CA GLU A 157 -9.39 10.94 -17.11
C GLU A 157 -8.03 10.24 -17.26
N SER A 158 -6.98 10.67 -16.54
CA SER A 158 -5.63 10.11 -16.73
C SER A 158 -5.35 8.84 -15.91
N ILE A 159 -6.29 8.37 -15.08
CA ILE A 159 -6.13 7.12 -14.31
C ILE A 159 -6.79 5.99 -15.10
N SER A 160 -6.05 5.38 -16.02
CA SER A 160 -6.48 4.30 -16.93
C SER A 160 -6.65 2.92 -16.28
N ILE A 161 -6.77 2.84 -14.95
CA ILE A 161 -6.91 1.57 -14.24
C ILE A 161 -8.39 1.27 -14.00
N PRO A 162 -8.89 0.05 -14.24
CA PRO A 162 -10.27 -0.34 -13.96
C PRO A 162 -10.67 -0.09 -12.49
N THR A 163 -11.93 0.28 -12.25
CA THR A 163 -12.51 0.47 -10.90
C THR A 163 -12.62 -0.84 -10.11
N ASP A 164 -12.56 -1.99 -10.79
CA ASP A 164 -12.71 -3.34 -10.22
C ASP A 164 -14.02 -3.51 -9.42
N VAL A 165 -15.07 -2.74 -9.76
CA VAL A 165 -16.42 -2.84 -9.17
C VAL A 165 -17.26 -3.81 -10.03
N PRO A 166 -18.00 -4.76 -9.43
CA PRO A 166 -18.84 -5.69 -10.21
C PRO A 166 -19.91 -4.94 -11.04
N GLY A 167 -19.99 -5.23 -12.34
CA GLY A 167 -21.03 -4.69 -13.23
C GLY A 167 -20.64 -3.46 -14.05
N GLU A 168 -19.45 -2.89 -13.85
CA GLU A 168 -18.96 -1.71 -14.57
C GLU A 168 -17.97 -2.06 -15.72
N ASN A 169 -17.85 -3.35 -16.07
CA ASN A 169 -17.03 -3.84 -17.19
C ASN A 169 -17.80 -3.84 -18.52
N LEU A 170 -18.69 -2.88 -18.74
CA LEU A 170 -19.31 -2.64 -20.05
C LEU A 170 -19.15 -1.14 -20.35
N GLU A 171 -18.54 -0.88 -21.49
CA GLU A 171 -18.38 0.43 -22.16
C GLU A 171 -17.13 1.24 -21.76
N TYR A 172 -16.03 0.94 -22.46
CA TYR A 172 -15.19 1.98 -23.07
C TYR A 172 -15.69 2.23 -24.48
#